data_AF-A0AB36FKJ5-F1
#
_entry.id   AF-A0AB36FKJ5-F1
#
_cell.length_a   1.000
_cell.length_b   1.000
_cell.length_c   1.000
_cell.angle_alpha   90.00
_cell.angle_beta   90.00
_cell.angle_gamma   90.00
#
_symmetry.space_group_name_H-M   'P 1'
#
loop_
_entity.id
_entity.type
_entity.pdbx_description
1 polymer ?
#
loop_
_entity_poly.entity_id
_entity_poly.type
_entity_poly.pdbx_seq_one_letter_code
_entity_poly.pdbx_strand_id
1 'polypeptide(L)'
;MSMKQVESRSLTNIAAKRMYYIFLVGVIPLILIFLSYTNNQGSDSLTYLYALSGKVPELISANNPTLSSVMSFYVKIAPLLGVLFFLIARRKLTLKTNFSFTKGILAFMLFTVFYIAIIYYLLVSNVELTESGRFMRLLSGNDYLLTVFFVSVFYVCYILTCYYISYAYAVFLVLKLKIKHR
;
A
#
# COMPACT_ATOMS: atom_id res chain seq x y z
N MET A 1 -1.67 -4.61 36.55
CA MET A 1 -2.01 -4.49 35.12
C MET A 1 -3.10 -5.51 34.81
N SER A 2 -4.24 -5.11 34.21
CA SER A 2 -5.39 -6.01 34.03
C SER A 2 -5.15 -7.05 32.94
N MET A 3 -5.64 -8.28 33.14
CA MET A 3 -5.50 -9.42 32.22
C MET A 3 -6.02 -9.11 30.79
N LYS A 4 -7.09 -8.31 30.67
CA LYS A 4 -7.61 -7.80 29.38
C LYS A 4 -6.64 -6.86 28.65
N GLN A 5 -5.80 -6.15 29.40
CA GLN A 5 -4.82 -5.21 28.85
C GLN A 5 -3.58 -5.95 28.31
N VAL A 6 -3.22 -7.09 28.90
CA VAL A 6 -2.14 -7.97 28.43
C VAL A 6 -2.57 -8.70 27.14
N GLU A 7 -3.79 -9.23 27.13
CA GLU A 7 -4.34 -9.94 25.97
C GLU A 7 -4.48 -9.01 24.74
N SER A 8 -5.04 -7.80 24.91
CA SER A 8 -5.18 -6.83 23.80
C SER A 8 -3.84 -6.36 23.23
N ARG A 9 -2.79 -6.25 24.06
CA ARG A 9 -1.42 -5.90 23.62
C ARG A 9 -0.75 -7.05 22.86
N SER A 10 -0.99 -8.29 23.27
CA SER A 10 -0.48 -9.48 22.57
C SER A 10 -1.11 -9.64 21.17
N LEU A 11 -2.41 -9.37 21.05
CA LEU A 11 -3.14 -9.48 19.79
C LEU A 11 -2.73 -8.39 18.77
N THR A 12 -2.53 -7.16 19.23
CA THR A 12 -2.03 -6.05 18.39
C THR A 12 -0.64 -6.36 17.84
N ASN A 13 0.24 -6.93 18.66
CA ASN A 13 1.56 -7.39 18.21
C ASN A 13 1.46 -8.49 17.13
N ILE A 14 0.47 -9.38 17.19
CA ILE A 14 0.29 -10.44 16.18
C ILE A 14 -0.20 -9.85 14.85
N ALA A 15 -1.16 -8.93 14.87
CA ALA A 15 -1.68 -8.30 13.66
C ALA A 15 -0.60 -7.44 12.97
N ALA A 16 0.15 -6.64 13.73
CA ALA A 16 1.24 -5.82 13.20
C ALA A 16 2.37 -6.70 12.60
N LYS A 17 2.73 -7.81 13.27
CA LYS A 17 3.70 -8.78 12.72
C LYS A 17 3.22 -9.36 11.39
N ARG A 18 1.94 -9.76 11.29
CA ARG A 18 1.37 -10.30 10.05
C ARG A 18 1.35 -9.28 8.92
N MET A 19 1.01 -8.02 9.22
CA MET A 19 1.07 -6.92 8.27
C MET A 19 2.50 -6.75 7.73
N TYR A 20 3.48 -6.78 8.62
CA TYR A 20 4.89 -6.68 8.24
C TYR A 20 5.38 -7.88 7.40
N TYR A 21 5.03 -9.12 7.75
CA TYR A 21 5.42 -10.29 6.97
C TYR A 21 4.81 -10.30 5.56
N ILE A 22 3.54 -9.91 5.41
CA ILE A 22 2.90 -9.81 4.09
C ILE A 22 3.58 -8.71 3.27
N PHE A 23 3.93 -7.58 3.89
CA PHE A 23 4.70 -6.54 3.24
C PHE A 23 6.06 -7.06 2.74
N LEU A 24 6.82 -7.77 3.57
CA LEU A 24 8.12 -8.34 3.17
C LEU A 24 7.98 -9.27 1.96
N VAL A 25 6.98 -10.15 1.96
CA VAL A 25 6.70 -11.05 0.82
C VAL A 25 6.32 -10.24 -0.42
N GLY A 26 5.55 -9.16 -0.26
CA GLY A 26 5.18 -8.25 -1.35
C GLY A 26 6.34 -7.42 -1.91
N VAL A 27 7.43 -7.22 -1.17
CA VAL A 27 8.62 -6.51 -1.66
C VAL A 27 9.54 -7.43 -2.49
N ILE A 28 9.49 -8.75 -2.28
CA ILE A 28 10.36 -9.71 -2.99
C ILE A 28 10.30 -9.54 -4.52
N PRO A 29 9.11 -9.44 -5.16
CA PRO A 29 9.07 -9.28 -6.62
C PRO A 29 9.67 -7.97 -7.12
N LEU A 30 9.59 -6.87 -6.35
CA LEU A 30 10.26 -5.60 -6.70
C LEU A 30 11.78 -5.76 -6.72
N ILE A 31 12.33 -6.49 -5.73
CA ILE A 31 13.76 -6.79 -5.69
C ILE A 31 14.16 -7.70 -6.85
N LEU A 32 13.33 -8.71 -7.19
CA LEU A 32 13.59 -9.60 -8.32
C LEU A 32 13.56 -8.87 -9.67
N ILE A 33 12.64 -7.91 -9.86
CA ILE A 33 12.60 -7.04 -11.05
C ILE A 33 13.90 -6.25 -11.15
N PHE A 34 14.34 -5.64 -10.05
CA PHE A 34 15.60 -4.88 -10.00
C PHE A 34 16.82 -5.75 -10.34
N LEU A 35 16.96 -6.92 -9.71
CA LEU A 35 18.07 -7.86 -9.98
C LEU A 35 18.07 -8.36 -11.42
N SER A 36 16.89 -8.61 -11.98
CA SER A 36 16.76 -9.03 -13.38
C SER A 36 17.22 -7.91 -14.33
N TYR A 37 16.87 -6.66 -14.01
CA TYR A 37 17.28 -5.49 -14.78
C TYR A 37 18.79 -5.25 -14.71
N THR A 38 19.42 -5.38 -13.54
CA THR A 38 20.87 -5.19 -13.38
C THR A 38 21.69 -6.30 -14.04
N ASN A 39 21.16 -7.53 -14.09
CA ASN A 39 21.86 -8.66 -14.71
C ASN A 39 21.69 -8.68 -16.24
N ASN A 40 20.49 -8.41 -16.76
CA ASN A 40 20.23 -8.35 -18.19
C ASN A 40 19.04 -7.43 -18.52
N GLN A 41 19.36 -6.20 -18.94
CA GLN A 41 18.40 -5.17 -19.31
C GLN A 41 17.46 -5.58 -20.46
N GLY A 42 17.86 -6.54 -21.31
CA GLY A 42 17.10 -7.04 -22.45
C GLY A 42 16.50 -8.42 -22.26
N SER A 43 16.36 -8.90 -21.02
CA SER A 43 15.75 -10.22 -20.78
C SER A 43 14.30 -10.28 -21.29
N ASP A 44 13.93 -11.39 -21.92
CA ASP A 44 12.59 -11.60 -22.51
C ASP A 44 11.46 -11.40 -21.49
N SER A 45 11.71 -11.73 -20.22
CA SER A 45 10.77 -11.53 -19.12
C SER A 45 10.50 -10.05 -18.83
N LEU A 46 11.52 -9.20 -18.80
CA LEU A 46 11.38 -7.76 -18.58
C LEU A 46 10.69 -7.08 -19.77
N THR A 47 11.04 -7.48 -20.99
CA THR A 47 10.42 -6.96 -22.22
C THR A 47 8.93 -7.33 -22.30
N TYR A 48 8.57 -8.55 -21.92
CA TYR A 48 7.16 -8.97 -21.85
C TYR A 48 6.38 -8.18 -20.78
N LEU A 49 6.95 -7.99 -19.59
CA LEU A 49 6.33 -7.19 -18.53
C LEU A 49 6.17 -5.73 -18.95
N TYR A 50 7.15 -5.16 -19.66
CA TYR A 50 7.09 -3.80 -20.19
C TYR A 50 6.00 -3.63 -21.27
N ALA A 51 5.80 -4.64 -22.11
CA ALA A 51 4.71 -4.62 -23.10
C ALA A 51 3.32 -4.70 -22.45
N LEU A 52 3.20 -5.38 -21.30
CA LEU A 52 1.95 -5.45 -20.52
C LEU A 52 1.66 -4.14 -19.77
N SER A 53 2.72 -3.50 -19.26
CA SER A 53 2.63 -2.32 -18.42
C SER A 53 2.14 -1.10 -19.22
N GLY A 54 2.66 -0.89 -20.45
CA GLY A 54 2.29 0.22 -21.34
C GLY A 54 0.80 0.35 -21.76
N LYS A 55 -0.08 -0.52 -21.28
CA LYS A 55 -1.55 -0.42 -21.42
C LYS A 55 -2.24 0.28 -20.24
N VAL A 56 -1.50 0.60 -19.18
CA VAL A 56 -2.03 1.13 -17.92
C VAL A 56 -1.34 2.46 -17.59
N PRO A 57 -2.01 3.40 -16.89
CA PRO A 57 -1.35 4.62 -16.46
C PRO A 57 -0.17 4.38 -15.50
N GLU A 58 0.95 5.06 -15.66
CA GLU A 58 2.21 4.74 -14.97
C GLU A 58 3.02 5.93 -14.50
N LEU A 59 3.85 5.67 -13.49
CA LEU A 59 4.93 6.55 -13.06
C LEU A 59 6.19 6.19 -13.83
N ILE A 60 6.52 6.98 -14.84
CA ILE A 60 7.62 6.70 -15.76
C ILE A 60 8.81 7.59 -15.40
N SER A 61 10.01 7.03 -15.38
CA SER A 61 11.26 7.78 -15.35
C SER A 61 11.88 7.80 -16.75
N ALA A 62 12.13 9.00 -17.29
CA ALA A 62 12.79 9.16 -18.58
C ALA A 62 14.21 8.55 -18.61
N ASN A 63 14.87 8.47 -17.45
CA ASN A 63 16.21 7.88 -17.35
C ASN A 63 16.16 6.36 -17.52
N ASN A 64 15.12 5.70 -16.99
CA ASN A 64 14.96 4.25 -17.02
C ASN A 64 13.48 3.85 -17.24
N PRO A 65 12.98 3.94 -18.49
CA PRO A 65 11.57 3.71 -18.79
C PRO A 65 11.13 2.26 -18.55
N THR A 66 11.99 1.28 -18.87
CA THR A 66 11.68 -0.15 -18.71
C THR A 66 11.52 -0.54 -17.25
N LEU A 67 12.47 -0.14 -16.40
CA LEU A 67 12.45 -0.46 -14.97
C LEU A 67 11.29 0.24 -14.25
N SER A 68 11.11 1.54 -14.51
CA SER A 68 10.07 2.33 -13.84
C SER A 68 8.66 1.87 -14.19
N SER A 69 8.42 1.54 -15.46
CA SER A 69 7.13 1.03 -15.95
C SER A 69 6.76 -0.31 -15.30
N VAL A 70 7.66 -1.30 -15.32
CA VAL A 70 7.40 -2.63 -14.73
C VAL A 70 7.19 -2.55 -13.21
N MET A 71 7.96 -1.71 -12.52
CA MET A 71 7.76 -1.48 -11.08
C MET A 71 6.45 -0.76 -10.80
N SER A 72 6.10 0.28 -11.58
CA SER A 72 4.83 1.00 -11.44
C SER A 72 3.63 0.07 -11.63
N PHE A 73 3.70 -0.84 -12.61
CA PHE A 73 2.69 -1.86 -12.82
C PHE A 73 2.54 -2.80 -11.62
N TYR A 74 3.65 -3.32 -11.09
CA TYR A 74 3.63 -4.20 -9.91
C TYR A 74 3.03 -3.53 -8.68
N VAL A 75 3.35 -2.25 -8.46
CA VAL A 75 2.94 -1.51 -7.25
C VAL A 75 1.42 -1.34 -7.15
N LYS A 76 0.68 -1.45 -8.26
CA LYS A 76 -0.80 -1.48 -8.28
C LYS A 76 -1.39 -2.69 -7.54
N ILE A 77 -0.61 -3.72 -7.26
CA ILE A 77 -1.02 -4.90 -6.46
C ILE A 77 -1.04 -4.56 -4.95
N ALA A 78 -0.38 -3.48 -4.51
CA ALA A 78 -0.27 -3.14 -3.09
C ALA A 78 -1.64 -3.01 -2.36
N PRO A 79 -2.68 -2.36 -2.93
CA PRO A 79 -4.00 -2.32 -2.29
C PRO A 79 -4.65 -3.71 -2.18
N LEU A 80 -4.47 -4.58 -3.18
CA LEU A 80 -5.00 -5.95 -3.15
C LEU A 80 -4.37 -6.77 -2.03
N LEU A 81 -3.05 -6.62 -1.80
CA LEU A 81 -2.37 -7.22 -0.66
C LEU A 81 -2.87 -6.67 0.67
N GLY A 82 -3.22 -5.38 0.73
CA GLY A 82 -3.83 -4.78 1.91
C GLY A 82 -5.21 -5.37 2.24
N VAL A 83 -6.02 -5.61 1.20
CA VAL A 83 -7.31 -6.33 1.33
C VAL A 83 -7.08 -7.76 1.83
N LEU A 84 -6.11 -8.47 1.25
CA LEU A 84 -5.77 -9.84 1.65
C LEU A 84 -5.35 -9.91 3.13
N PHE A 85 -4.49 -8.99 3.58
CA PHE A 85 -4.13 -8.86 4.99
C PHE A 85 -5.38 -8.71 5.86
N PHE A 86 -6.28 -7.80 5.50
CA PHE A 86 -7.49 -7.57 6.27
C PHE A 86 -8.38 -8.83 6.34
N LEU A 87 -8.56 -9.55 5.24
CA LEU A 87 -9.35 -10.80 5.22
C LEU A 87 -8.79 -11.86 6.20
N ILE A 88 -7.47 -11.93 6.33
CA ILE A 88 -6.77 -12.85 7.24
C ILE A 88 -6.82 -12.33 8.69
N ALA A 89 -6.69 -11.02 8.89
CA ALA A 89 -6.57 -10.38 10.20
C ALA A 89 -7.91 -10.05 10.87
N ARG A 90 -9.01 -9.94 10.11
CA ARG A 90 -10.35 -9.51 10.61
C ARG A 90 -10.83 -10.28 11.84
N ARG A 91 -10.53 -11.59 11.91
CA ARG A 91 -10.95 -12.45 13.04
C ARG A 91 -10.15 -12.20 14.32
N LYS A 92 -8.97 -11.57 14.21
CA LYS A 92 -8.04 -11.31 15.33
C LYS A 92 -7.87 -9.82 15.62
N LEU A 93 -8.64 -8.95 14.97
CA LEU A 93 -8.61 -7.51 15.23
C LEU A 93 -9.56 -7.18 16.38
N THR A 94 -9.01 -6.97 17.57
CA THR A 94 -9.75 -6.38 18.70
C THR A 94 -9.77 -4.86 18.55
N LEU A 95 -10.80 -4.33 17.91
CA LEU A 95 -10.96 -2.88 17.76
C LEU A 95 -11.61 -2.29 19.01
N LYS A 96 -11.01 -1.23 19.55
CA LYS A 96 -11.59 -0.45 20.63
C LYS A 96 -12.71 0.42 20.06
N THR A 97 -13.95 0.14 20.43
CA THR A 97 -15.15 0.85 19.96
C THR A 97 -15.57 2.02 20.86
N ASN A 98 -14.70 2.48 21.77
CA ASN A 98 -15.04 3.51 22.77
C ASN A 98 -14.95 4.96 22.26
N PHE A 99 -15.09 5.21 20.95
CA PHE A 99 -15.06 6.56 20.39
C PHE A 99 -16.47 7.08 20.07
N SER A 100 -16.64 8.39 20.17
CA SER A 100 -17.89 9.05 19.80
C SER A 100 -18.22 8.77 18.32
N PHE A 101 -19.39 8.20 18.07
CA PHE A 101 -19.86 7.80 16.74
C PHE A 101 -19.72 8.90 15.69
N THR A 102 -20.17 10.12 16.02
CA THR A 102 -20.14 11.28 15.11
C THR A 102 -18.71 11.67 14.76
N LYS A 103 -17.80 11.67 15.74
CA LYS A 103 -16.38 11.96 15.52
C LYS A 103 -15.71 10.87 14.68
N GLY A 104 -16.07 9.61 14.90
CA GLY A 104 -15.57 8.47 14.12
C GLY A 104 -15.98 8.51 12.65
N ILE A 105 -17.22 8.88 12.35
CA ILE A 105 -17.70 9.03 10.96
C ILE A 105 -17.02 10.20 10.27
N LEU A 106 -16.90 11.36 10.94
CA LEU A 106 -16.22 12.51 10.38
C LEU A 106 -14.75 12.20 10.05
N ALA A 107 -14.05 11.54 10.98
CA ALA A 107 -12.69 11.08 10.76
C ALA A 107 -12.59 10.06 9.61
N PHE A 108 -13.54 9.14 9.49
CA PHE A 108 -13.59 8.20 8.35
C PHE A 108 -13.78 8.90 7.01
N MET A 109 -14.67 9.89 6.95
CA MET A 109 -14.92 10.66 5.73
C MET A 109 -13.66 11.40 5.30
N LEU A 110 -13.00 12.10 6.23
CA LEU A 110 -11.75 12.82 5.96
C LEU A 110 -10.65 11.85 5.50
N PHE A 111 -10.54 10.70 6.18
CA PHE A 111 -9.56 9.67 5.84
C PHE A 111 -9.85 9.04 4.46
N THR A 112 -11.11 8.91 4.06
CA THR A 112 -11.51 8.43 2.74
C THR A 112 -11.06 9.38 1.63
N VAL A 113 -11.29 10.68 1.80
CA VAL A 113 -10.83 11.69 0.83
C VAL A 113 -9.31 11.65 0.69
N PHE A 114 -8.60 11.60 1.82
CA PHE A 114 -7.14 11.49 1.85
C PHE A 114 -6.63 10.19 1.19
N TYR A 115 -7.27 9.05 1.48
CA TYR A 115 -6.94 7.76 0.89
C TYR A 115 -7.10 7.77 -0.62
N ILE A 116 -8.24 8.24 -1.12
CA ILE A 116 -8.51 8.31 -2.56
C ILE A 116 -7.50 9.23 -3.25
N ALA A 117 -7.22 10.40 -2.68
CA ALA A 117 -6.26 11.34 -3.26
C ALA A 117 -4.85 10.73 -3.41
N ILE A 118 -4.36 10.06 -2.37
CA ILE A 118 -3.03 9.41 -2.40
C ILE A 118 -3.00 8.25 -3.38
N ILE A 119 -3.98 7.36 -3.32
CA ILE A 119 -4.03 6.18 -4.19
C ILE A 119 -4.18 6.59 -5.65
N TYR A 120 -5.01 7.59 -5.95
CA TYR A 120 -5.15 8.13 -7.29
C TYR A 120 -3.82 8.69 -7.80
N TYR A 121 -3.17 9.57 -7.03
CA TYR A 121 -1.91 10.17 -7.42
C TYR A 121 -0.79 9.15 -7.64
N LEU A 122 -0.67 8.14 -6.76
CA LEU A 122 0.42 7.17 -6.82
C LEU A 122 0.20 5.98 -7.75
N LEU A 123 -1.06 5.57 -7.97
CA LEU A 123 -1.36 4.35 -8.74
C LEU A 123 -2.08 4.60 -10.05
N VAL A 124 -2.72 5.76 -10.26
CA VAL A 124 -3.61 5.97 -11.42
C VAL A 124 -3.16 7.15 -12.28
N SER A 125 -2.47 8.14 -11.72
CA SER A 125 -1.94 9.25 -12.50
C SER A 125 -0.75 8.81 -13.38
N ASN A 126 -0.80 9.19 -14.66
CA ASN A 126 0.37 9.19 -15.54
C ASN A 126 1.25 10.38 -15.18
N VAL A 127 2.33 10.16 -14.43
CA VAL A 127 3.25 11.23 -14.05
C VAL A 127 4.66 10.84 -14.43
N GLU A 128 5.34 11.74 -15.14
CA GLU A 128 6.75 11.59 -15.45
C GLU A 128 7.58 12.05 -14.25
N LEU A 129 8.32 11.10 -13.66
CA LEU A 129 9.10 11.28 -12.44
C LEU A 129 10.28 12.26 -12.63
N THR A 130 10.83 12.32 -13.84
CA THR A 130 11.99 13.16 -14.17
C THR A 130 11.63 14.65 -14.25
N GLU A 131 10.42 14.96 -14.73
CA GLU A 131 9.88 16.31 -14.83
C GLU A 131 9.19 16.78 -13.54
N SER A 132 8.89 15.84 -12.64
CA SER A 132 8.34 16.17 -11.32
C SER A 132 9.41 16.78 -10.39
N GLY A 133 8.96 17.54 -9.37
CA GLY A 133 9.81 18.44 -8.58
C GLY A 133 11.15 17.85 -8.07
N ARG A 134 12.10 18.73 -7.70
CA ARG A 134 13.51 18.42 -7.38
C ARG A 134 13.78 17.10 -6.63
N PHE A 135 12.94 16.74 -5.67
CA PHE A 135 13.07 15.49 -4.90
C PHE A 135 12.83 14.23 -5.74
N MET A 136 11.79 14.23 -6.58
CA MET A 136 11.43 13.09 -7.44
C MET A 136 12.43 12.92 -8.58
N ARG A 137 12.98 14.03 -9.09
CA ARG A 137 14.08 14.02 -10.05
C ARG A 137 15.36 13.40 -9.49
N LEU A 138 15.67 13.62 -8.21
CA LEU A 138 16.81 12.95 -7.55
C LEU A 138 16.56 11.45 -7.40
N LEU A 139 15.35 11.07 -6.98
CA LEU A 139 15.00 9.65 -6.82
C LEU A 139 14.97 8.89 -8.14
N SER A 140 14.58 9.55 -9.23
CA SER A 140 14.55 8.97 -10.58
C SER A 140 15.90 9.05 -11.31
N GLY A 141 16.91 9.68 -10.72
CA GLY A 141 18.24 9.83 -11.32
C GLY A 141 19.13 8.59 -11.25
N ASN A 142 18.79 7.61 -10.42
CA ASN A 142 19.59 6.39 -10.21
C ASN A 142 18.66 5.19 -10.00
N ASP A 143 18.94 4.07 -10.65
CA ASP A 143 18.19 2.80 -10.59
C ASP A 143 17.96 2.32 -9.16
N TYR A 144 18.95 2.48 -8.28
CA TYR A 144 18.85 2.11 -6.87
C TYR A 144 17.84 3.02 -6.13
N LEU A 145 17.93 4.34 -6.34
CA LEU A 145 17.01 5.30 -5.72
C LEU A 145 15.59 5.16 -6.27
N LEU A 146 15.46 4.84 -7.55
CA LEU A 146 14.19 4.59 -8.23
C LEU A 146 13.52 3.34 -7.64
N THR A 147 14.29 2.29 -7.38
CA THR A 147 13.80 1.09 -6.70
C THR A 147 13.34 1.38 -5.28
N VAL A 148 14.14 2.15 -4.51
CA VAL A 148 13.75 2.61 -3.16
C VAL A 148 12.45 3.42 -3.21
N PHE A 149 12.30 4.28 -4.20
CA PHE A 149 11.06 5.02 -4.43
C PHE A 149 9.88 4.07 -4.65
N PHE A 150 9.95 3.09 -5.56
CA PHE A 150 8.82 2.17 -5.78
C PHE A 150 8.52 1.26 -4.59
N VAL A 151 9.53 0.83 -3.83
CA VAL A 151 9.31 0.11 -2.55
C VAL A 151 8.58 1.01 -1.54
N SER A 152 8.92 2.31 -1.49
CA SER A 152 8.25 3.27 -0.62
C SER A 152 6.79 3.52 -1.05
N VAL A 153 6.52 3.63 -2.35
CA VAL A 153 5.15 3.76 -2.88
C VAL A 153 4.35 2.50 -2.55
N PHE A 154 4.92 1.31 -2.75
CA PHE A 154 4.31 0.05 -2.37
C PHE A 154 3.95 0.02 -0.88
N TYR A 155 4.89 0.39 -0.02
CA TYR A 155 4.70 0.46 1.42
C TYR A 155 3.54 1.40 1.79
N VAL A 156 3.54 2.63 1.27
CA VAL A 156 2.51 3.63 1.55
C VAL A 156 1.14 3.12 1.10
N CYS A 157 1.01 2.67 -0.15
CA CYS A 157 -0.25 2.15 -0.66
C CYS A 157 -0.76 0.95 0.16
N TYR A 158 0.11 -0.02 0.44
CA TYR A 158 -0.24 -1.21 1.23
C TYR A 158 -0.73 -0.86 2.64
N ILE A 159 0.05 -0.06 3.38
CA ILE A 159 -0.26 0.31 4.76
C ILE A 159 -1.52 1.17 4.83
N LEU A 160 -1.66 2.13 3.91
CA LEU A 160 -2.82 3.01 3.87
C LEU A 160 -4.10 2.20 3.59
N THR A 161 -4.06 1.23 2.67
CA THR A 161 -5.19 0.32 2.43
C THR A 161 -5.48 -0.56 3.65
N CYS A 162 -4.46 -1.09 4.33
CA CYS A 162 -4.64 -1.88 5.56
C CYS A 162 -5.38 -1.08 6.64
N TYR A 163 -4.96 0.17 6.88
CA TYR A 163 -5.60 1.05 7.85
C TYR A 163 -7.00 1.47 7.42
N TYR A 164 -7.18 1.81 6.14
CA TYR A 164 -8.47 2.20 5.57
C TYR A 164 -9.55 1.15 5.81
N ILE A 165 -9.28 -0.10 5.43
CA ILE A 165 -10.24 -1.19 5.57
C ILE A 165 -10.45 -1.54 7.05
N SER A 166 -9.40 -1.54 7.85
CA SER A 166 -9.50 -1.79 9.31
C SER A 166 -10.37 -0.74 10.00
N TYR A 167 -10.23 0.52 9.64
CA TYR A 167 -11.03 1.61 10.18
C TYR A 167 -12.48 1.55 9.68
N ALA A 168 -12.70 1.29 8.39
CA ALA A 168 -14.03 1.08 7.82
C ALA A 168 -14.80 -0.03 8.56
N TYR A 169 -14.11 -1.13 8.85
CA TYR A 169 -14.67 -2.23 9.65
C TYR A 169 -14.98 -1.82 11.10
N ALA A 170 -14.14 -0.99 11.72
CA ALA A 170 -14.40 -0.43 13.05
C ALA A 170 -15.73 0.34 13.07
N VAL A 171 -15.91 1.25 12.10
CA VAL A 171 -17.10 2.09 11.97
C VAL A 171 -18.34 1.23 11.71
N PHE A 172 -18.23 0.23 10.83
CA PHE A 172 -19.31 -0.73 10.57
C PHE A 172 -19.74 -1.50 11.83
N LEU A 173 -18.78 -1.92 12.66
CA LEU A 173 -19.07 -2.65 13.89
C LEU A 173 -19.78 -1.75 14.92
N VAL A 174 -19.35 -0.49 15.06
CA VAL A 174 -20.01 0.50 15.92
C VAL A 174 -21.43 0.81 15.43
N LEU A 175 -21.61 0.99 14.11
CA LEU A 175 -22.93 1.17 13.48
C LEU A 175 -23.87 0.01 13.83
N LYS A 176 -23.41 -1.23 13.65
CA LYS A 176 -24.18 -2.44 13.96
C LYS A 176 -24.58 -2.51 15.44
N LEU A 177 -23.68 -2.16 16.36
CA LEU A 177 -23.98 -2.12 17.79
C LEU A 177 -25.03 -1.06 18.14
N LYS A 178 -24.94 0.13 17.53
CA LYS A 178 -25.89 1.22 17.79
C LYS A 178 -27.30 0.91 17.26
N ILE A 179 -27.41 0.23 16.11
CA ILE A 179 -28.70 -0.22 15.56
C ILE A 179 -29.33 -1.29 16.45
N LYS A 180 -28.54 -2.22 17.01
CA LYS A 180 -29.06 -3.31 17.86
C LYS A 180 -29.58 -2.83 19.23
N HIS A 181 -29.10 -1.68 19.72
CA HIS A 181 -29.52 -1.10 21.00
C HIS A 181 -30.67 -0.10 20.88
N ARG A 182 -31.21 0.11 19.68
CA ARG A 182 -32.36 0.98 19.41
C ARG A 182 -33.57 0.12 19.09
#